data_AF-A0A979FW43-F1
#
_entry.id   AF-A0A979FW43-F1
#
_cell.length_a   1.000
_cell.length_b   1.000
_cell.length_c   1.000
_cell.angle_alpha   90.00
_cell.angle_beta   90.00
_cell.angle_gamma   90.00
#
_symmetry.space_group_name_H-M   'P 1'
#
loop_
_entity.id
_entity.type
_entity.pdbx_description
1 polymer ?
#
loop_
_entity_poly.entity_id
_entity_poly.type
_entity_poly.pdbx_seq_one_letter_code
_entity_poly.pdbx_strand_id
1 'polypeptide(L)'
;MNVQALCNVCENTFNSTNHKPLLLQCGHTYCLACLKDIEASGKKLCPSCREEWRGESYELPISYMLIPGAIPKSTGDAAGNKVDYNMCLLHSYTIEHWCCKCRVATCKKCISEMHYAHGLVAFENVVGYEISMEQIKEAFNGNLGNKLKKDLKDSVSVCNEGLELIESMKEIEAKLLSRKKHLLDQEQNLSAYMENVENTSETALKEKFETFLKIMSCCDVEKTSLSSELQLALLKFDVFGGEFQSLNEDLEAEKRHLLPEELPVLAENIVIRGEKMSKKIVQARSSIPAGEEATVTVVSSVEDPIISLQDLLLYLMKSRTDIHLQLLDTFFNGNSGRADDSIRLKLFLRQNFGDHLASFYGHLTYTAWAKLGVAELPKLGLHLQSGADVADVNKILNDNFGAVSVEPVSHDHYGM
;
A
#
# COMPACT_ATOMS: atom_id res chain seq x y z
N MET A 1 6.27 -9.28 35.02
CA MET A 1 7.59 -8.97 34.43
C MET A 1 7.35 -8.18 33.14
N ASN A 2 8.09 -7.09 32.90
CA ASN A 2 8.09 -6.41 31.60
C ASN A 2 8.82 -7.33 30.61
N VAL A 3 8.05 -8.07 29.80
CA VAL A 3 8.62 -8.91 28.74
C VAL A 3 9.05 -7.97 27.62
N GLN A 4 10.36 -7.80 27.45
CA GLN A 4 10.90 -7.11 26.27
C GLN A 4 10.86 -8.07 25.09
N ALA A 5 10.26 -7.65 23.97
CA ALA A 5 10.26 -8.43 22.74
C ALA A 5 11.65 -8.35 22.08
N LEU A 6 12.33 -9.49 21.98
CA LEU A 6 13.66 -9.63 21.41
C LEU A 6 13.61 -10.49 20.14
N CYS A 7 14.54 -10.25 19.21
CA CYS A 7 14.72 -11.13 18.06
C CYS A 7 15.40 -12.44 18.48
N ASN A 8 14.82 -13.58 18.13
CA ASN A 8 15.36 -14.91 18.49
C ASN A 8 16.68 -15.29 17.79
N VAL A 9 17.19 -14.46 16.87
CA VAL A 9 18.46 -14.72 16.15
C VAL A 9 19.60 -13.87 16.70
N CYS A 10 19.38 -12.57 16.92
CA CYS A 10 20.42 -11.66 17.39
C CYS A 10 20.22 -11.17 18.82
N GLU A 11 19.15 -11.59 19.49
CA GLU A 11 18.76 -11.24 20.87
C GLU A 11 18.60 -9.73 21.13
N ASN A 12 18.63 -8.91 20.08
CA ASN A 12 18.43 -7.48 20.18
C ASN A 12 16.95 -7.12 20.28
N THR A 13 16.66 -6.03 20.98
CA THR A 13 15.32 -5.45 21.06
C THR A 13 14.88 -4.94 19.69
N PHE A 14 13.62 -5.21 19.36
CA PHE A 14 13.03 -4.68 18.14
C PHE A 14 12.97 -3.14 18.15
N ASN A 15 13.09 -2.51 16.98
CA ASN A 15 13.01 -1.06 16.82
C ASN A 15 12.43 -0.69 15.44
N SER A 16 12.28 0.60 15.13
CA SER A 16 11.73 1.04 13.83
C SER A 16 12.73 1.05 12.68
N THR A 17 14.02 0.74 12.95
CA THR A 17 15.12 0.90 11.99
C THR A 17 15.63 -0.47 11.51
N ASN A 18 16.87 -0.84 11.85
CA ASN A 18 17.51 -2.07 11.38
C ASN A 18 17.06 -3.31 12.15
N HIS A 19 16.54 -3.15 13.37
CA HIS A 19 15.93 -4.24 14.14
C HIS A 19 14.41 -4.25 14.01
N LYS A 20 13.91 -3.90 12.83
CA LYS A 20 12.49 -3.90 12.51
C LYS A 20 11.90 -5.32 12.54
N PRO A 21 10.88 -5.60 13.37
CA PRO A 21 10.27 -6.92 13.48
C PRO A 21 9.45 -7.24 12.23
N LEU A 22 9.86 -8.23 11.47
CA LEU A 22 9.20 -8.68 10.25
C LEU A 22 8.59 -10.06 10.43
N LEU A 23 7.32 -10.18 10.04
CA LEU A 23 6.52 -11.38 10.13
C LEU A 23 6.71 -12.23 8.86
N LEU A 24 7.21 -13.46 9.03
CA LEU A 24 7.24 -14.46 7.96
C LEU A 24 5.83 -15.03 7.73
N GLN A 25 5.60 -15.67 6.57
CA GLN A 25 4.32 -16.33 6.26
C GLN A 25 3.98 -17.47 7.25
N CYS A 26 5.00 -18.03 7.91
CA CYS A 26 4.83 -19.02 8.98
C CYS A 26 4.45 -18.43 10.35
N GLY A 27 4.31 -17.10 10.46
CA GLY A 27 3.96 -16.39 11.69
C GLY A 27 5.13 -16.07 12.63
N HIS A 28 6.34 -16.58 12.37
CA HIS A 28 7.52 -16.21 13.16
C HIS A 28 8.03 -14.81 12.82
N THR A 29 8.55 -14.11 13.84
CA THR A 29 9.04 -12.74 13.68
C THR A 29 10.55 -12.63 13.91
N TYR A 30 11.25 -12.00 12.97
CA TYR A 30 12.68 -11.73 13.07
C TYR A 30 13.00 -10.31 12.64
N CYS A 31 14.16 -9.80 13.05
CA CYS A 31 14.51 -8.44 12.68
C CYS A 31 15.00 -8.36 11.22
N LEU A 32 14.79 -7.21 10.56
CA LEU A 32 15.23 -6.97 9.18
C LEU A 32 16.69 -7.30 8.93
N ALA A 33 17.60 -6.92 9.84
CA ALA A 33 19.01 -7.25 9.73
C ALA A 33 19.23 -8.77 9.63
N CYS A 34 18.65 -9.55 10.55
CA CYS A 34 18.79 -11.00 10.54
C CYS A 34 18.20 -11.65 9.29
N LEU A 35 17.04 -11.18 8.82
CA LEU A 35 16.45 -11.74 7.61
C LEU A 35 17.32 -11.46 6.38
N LYS A 36 17.89 -10.26 6.24
CA LYS A 36 18.84 -9.96 5.16
C LYS A 36 20.06 -10.86 5.18
N ASP A 37 20.60 -11.14 6.36
CA ASP A 37 21.75 -12.04 6.51
C ASP A 37 21.41 -13.47 6.07
N ILE A 38 20.20 -13.94 6.42
CA ILE A 38 19.72 -15.27 5.99
C ILE A 38 19.47 -15.29 4.48
N GLU A 39 18.87 -14.26 3.90
CA GLU A 39 18.69 -14.15 2.45
C GLU A 39 20.04 -14.19 1.72
N ALA A 40 21.04 -13.48 2.23
CA ALA A 40 22.40 -13.49 1.68
C ALA A 40 23.08 -14.87 1.78
N SER A 41 22.69 -15.68 2.77
CA SER A 41 23.19 -17.05 2.94
C SER A 41 22.56 -18.07 1.97
N GLY A 42 21.52 -17.66 1.22
CA GLY A 42 21.04 -18.35 0.03
C GLY A 42 19.71 -19.08 0.18
N LYS A 43 19.31 -19.53 1.38
CA LYS A 43 18.01 -20.18 1.59
C LYS A 43 17.12 -19.38 2.54
N LYS A 44 15.99 -18.92 2.02
CA LYS A 44 14.96 -18.14 2.73
C LYS A 44 14.12 -19.02 3.66
N LEU A 45 14.75 -19.69 4.63
CA LEU A 45 14.10 -20.62 5.56
C LEU A 45 13.99 -20.04 6.97
N CYS A 46 12.79 -20.10 7.54
CA CYS A 46 12.52 -19.67 8.91
C CYS A 46 13.48 -20.34 9.90
N PRO A 47 14.23 -19.59 10.74
CA PRO A 47 15.11 -20.18 11.75
C PRO A 47 14.42 -21.12 12.74
N SER A 48 13.13 -20.90 13.04
CA SER A 48 12.39 -21.68 14.04
C SER A 48 11.70 -22.91 13.45
N CYS A 49 10.99 -22.78 12.32
CA CYS A 49 10.22 -23.89 11.75
C CYS A 49 10.75 -24.42 10.42
N ARG A 50 11.76 -23.77 9.83
CA ARG A 50 12.36 -24.10 8.52
C ARG A 50 11.41 -24.01 7.33
N GLU A 51 10.24 -23.40 7.48
CA GLU A 51 9.38 -23.07 6.34
C GLU A 51 10.01 -21.99 5.47
N GLU A 52 9.85 -22.13 4.16
CA GLU A 52 10.36 -21.17 3.19
C GLU A 52 9.47 -19.94 3.11
N TRP A 53 10.06 -18.74 3.22
CA TRP A 53 9.35 -17.49 2.96
C TRP A 53 9.54 -17.03 1.51
N ARG A 54 8.52 -16.34 1.00
CA ARG A 54 8.51 -15.77 -0.36
C ARG A 54 8.67 -14.26 -0.30
N GLY A 55 9.18 -13.69 -1.39
CA GLY A 55 9.46 -12.25 -1.52
C GLY A 55 10.80 -11.84 -0.89
N GLU A 56 11.10 -10.56 -0.97
CA GLU A 56 12.29 -9.97 -0.34
C GLU A 56 12.02 -9.57 1.11
N SER A 57 13.02 -9.64 1.99
CA SER A 57 12.84 -9.37 3.42
C SER A 57 12.27 -7.98 3.70
N TYR A 58 12.58 -6.98 2.88
CA TYR A 58 12.04 -5.63 3.05
C TYR A 58 10.55 -5.48 2.67
N GLU A 59 9.96 -6.49 2.02
CA GLU A 59 8.54 -6.53 1.61
C GLU A 59 7.66 -7.24 2.63
N LEU A 60 8.27 -7.92 3.61
CA LEU A 60 7.55 -8.65 4.63
C LEU A 60 6.78 -7.71 5.58
N PRO A 61 5.59 -8.11 6.06
CA PRO A 61 4.81 -7.31 6.99
C PRO A 61 5.57 -7.02 8.29
N ILE A 62 5.42 -5.81 8.82
CA ILE A 62 6.10 -5.39 10.05
C ILE A 62 5.16 -5.59 11.24
N SER A 63 5.64 -6.26 12.28
CA SER A 63 4.91 -6.45 13.53
C SER A 63 5.17 -5.29 14.50
N TYR A 64 4.46 -4.18 14.30
CA TYR A 64 4.66 -2.94 15.06
C TYR A 64 4.41 -3.08 16.57
N MET A 65 3.59 -4.04 16.99
CA MET A 65 3.31 -4.34 18.40
C MET A 65 4.56 -4.76 19.19
N LEU A 66 5.59 -5.25 18.50
CA LEU A 66 6.84 -5.68 19.12
C LEU A 66 7.87 -4.55 19.27
N ILE A 67 7.60 -3.37 18.70
CA ILE A 67 8.50 -2.21 18.81
C ILE A 67 8.22 -1.50 20.16
N PRO A 68 9.20 -1.42 21.07
CA PRO A 68 9.02 -0.72 22.34
C PRO A 68 8.66 0.75 22.12
N GLY A 69 7.56 1.19 22.75
CA GLY A 69 7.06 2.56 22.64
C GLY A 69 6.14 2.84 21.45
N ALA A 70 5.86 1.84 20.59
CA ALA A 70 4.87 1.97 19.50
C ALA A 70 3.41 1.95 19.98
N ILE A 71 3.17 1.58 21.24
CA ILE A 71 1.90 1.72 21.91
C ILE A 71 2.10 2.79 23.00
N PRO A 72 1.28 3.86 23.06
CA PRO A 72 1.31 4.75 24.22
C PRO A 72 1.14 3.89 25.48
N LYS A 73 2.06 4.03 26.44
CA LYS A 73 1.99 3.32 27.72
C LYS A 73 0.62 3.60 28.33
N SER A 74 -0.29 2.63 28.25
CA SER A 74 -1.51 2.61 29.03
C SER A 74 -1.12 2.33 30.48
N THR A 75 -0.72 3.37 31.21
CA THR A 75 -0.86 3.38 32.65
C THR A 75 -2.36 3.34 32.91
N GLY A 76 -2.84 2.17 33.32
CA GLY A 76 -4.25 1.96 33.58
C GLY A 76 -4.74 2.91 34.66
N ASP A 77 -5.55 3.87 34.27
CA ASP A 77 -6.45 4.59 35.15
C ASP A 77 -7.80 4.74 34.46
N ALA A 78 -8.86 4.47 35.21
CA ALA A 78 -10.25 4.33 34.79
C ALA A 78 -10.95 5.65 34.42
N ALA A 79 -10.23 6.60 33.82
CA ALA A 79 -10.79 7.83 33.28
C ALA A 79 -10.47 7.87 31.78
N GLY A 80 -11.51 7.76 30.94
CA GLY A 80 -11.41 7.57 29.49
C GLY A 80 -10.43 8.54 28.82
N ASN A 81 -9.25 8.05 28.47
CA ASN A 81 -8.30 8.79 27.66
C ASN A 81 -8.72 8.71 26.20
N LYS A 82 -9.01 9.87 25.63
CA LYS A 82 -9.31 10.02 24.21
C LYS A 82 -8.00 9.76 23.44
N VAL A 83 -7.96 8.71 22.62
CA VAL A 83 -6.83 8.49 21.70
C VAL A 83 -6.73 9.74 20.81
N ASP A 84 -5.56 10.38 20.81
CA ASP A 84 -5.30 11.48 19.89
C ASP A 84 -4.97 10.91 18.51
N TYR A 85 -6.01 10.83 17.67
CA TYR A 85 -5.92 10.33 16.29
C TYR A 85 -5.05 11.19 15.38
N ASN A 86 -4.54 12.34 15.85
CA ASN A 86 -3.59 13.16 15.10
C ASN A 86 -2.13 12.75 15.34
N MET A 87 -1.87 11.80 16.24
CA MET A 87 -0.52 11.41 16.61
C MET A 87 -0.16 10.03 16.05
N CYS A 88 0.98 9.95 15.37
CA CYS A 88 1.50 8.71 14.83
C CYS A 88 1.88 7.77 15.98
N LEU A 89 1.29 6.58 16.00
CA LEU A 89 1.55 5.58 17.05
C LEU A 89 3.03 5.14 17.08
N LEU A 90 3.71 5.13 15.93
CA LEU A 90 5.10 4.65 15.83
C LEU A 90 6.14 5.66 16.30
N HIS A 91 5.88 6.94 16.08
CA HIS A 91 6.90 7.98 16.27
C HIS A 91 6.46 9.11 17.19
N SER A 92 5.20 9.11 17.64
CA SER A 92 4.60 10.16 18.47
C SER A 92 4.79 11.58 17.90
N TYR A 93 4.74 11.71 16.56
CA TYR A 93 4.68 12.98 15.84
C TYR A 93 3.30 13.19 15.24
N THR A 94 2.98 14.44 14.94
CA THR A 94 1.79 14.82 14.18
C THR A 94 1.71 14.08 12.85
N ILE A 95 0.55 13.50 12.59
CA ILE A 95 0.21 12.90 11.31
C ILE A 95 -0.20 14.05 10.38
N GLU A 96 0.50 14.17 9.26
CA GLU A 96 0.37 15.31 8.35
C GLU A 96 0.13 14.87 6.89
N HIS A 97 0.38 13.59 6.58
CA HIS A 97 0.37 13.08 5.21
C HIS A 97 -0.36 11.74 5.08
N TRP A 98 -0.86 11.45 3.89
CA TRP A 98 -1.42 10.18 3.48
C TRP A 98 -0.49 9.49 2.48
N CYS A 99 -0.12 8.24 2.75
CA CYS A 99 0.63 7.42 1.79
C CYS A 99 -0.34 6.67 0.88
N CYS A 100 -0.32 7.00 -0.42
CA CYS A 100 -1.21 6.42 -1.42
C CYS A 100 -0.95 4.93 -1.65
N LYS A 101 0.32 4.51 -1.63
CA LYS A 101 0.71 3.10 -1.79
C LYS A 101 0.24 2.22 -0.64
N CYS A 102 0.57 2.65 0.58
CA CYS A 102 0.32 1.87 1.78
C CYS A 102 -1.07 2.09 2.36
N ARG A 103 -1.80 3.10 1.89
CA ARG A 103 -3.13 3.49 2.38
C ARG A 103 -3.16 3.73 3.90
N VAL A 104 -2.15 4.45 4.39
CA VAL A 104 -2.02 4.80 5.81
C VAL A 104 -1.68 6.28 5.99
N ALA A 105 -2.12 6.81 7.12
CA ALA A 105 -1.77 8.13 7.59
C ALA A 105 -0.33 8.11 8.18
N THR A 106 0.48 9.11 7.83
CA THR A 106 1.92 9.14 8.08
C THR A 106 2.36 10.48 8.69
N CYS A 107 3.31 10.41 9.62
CA CYS A 107 4.02 11.58 10.11
C CYS A 107 5.30 11.83 9.28
N LYS A 108 5.97 12.96 9.50
CA LYS A 108 7.25 13.28 8.84
C LYS A 108 8.32 12.19 8.98
N LYS A 109 8.34 11.45 10.09
CA LYS A 109 9.34 10.39 10.34
C LYS A 109 8.99 9.10 9.58
N CYS A 110 7.71 8.76 9.46
CA CYS A 110 7.25 7.69 8.57
C CYS A 110 7.73 7.91 7.13
N ILE A 111 7.66 9.16 6.65
CA ILE A 111 8.11 9.53 5.31
C ILE A 111 9.62 9.31 5.17
N SER A 112 10.43 9.82 6.10
CA SER A 112 11.89 9.68 6.00
C SER A 112 12.39 8.25 6.15
N GLU A 113 11.61 7.34 6.75
CA GLU A 113 12.05 5.98 7.06
C GLU A 113 11.39 4.93 6.15
N MET A 114 10.06 4.87 6.16
CA MET A 114 9.31 3.71 5.64
C MET A 114 8.57 4.01 4.34
N HIS A 115 8.21 5.26 4.12
CA HIS A 115 7.44 5.71 2.97
C HIS A 115 8.24 6.69 2.09
N TYR A 116 9.57 6.63 2.15
CA TYR A 116 10.47 7.60 1.50
C TYR A 116 10.38 7.60 -0.03
N ALA A 117 9.94 6.48 -0.61
CA ALA A 117 9.79 6.28 -2.06
C ALA A 117 8.33 6.09 -2.49
N HIS A 118 7.36 6.35 -1.61
CA HIS A 118 5.94 6.16 -1.91
C HIS A 118 5.27 7.48 -2.27
N GLY A 119 4.19 7.41 -3.08
CA GLY A 119 3.35 8.59 -3.31
C GLY A 119 2.73 9.10 -2.00
N LEU A 120 2.92 10.39 -1.71
CA LEU A 120 2.47 11.04 -0.48
C LEU A 120 1.63 12.28 -0.82
N VAL A 121 0.54 12.47 -0.09
CA VAL A 121 -0.32 13.64 -0.19
C VAL A 121 -0.48 14.26 1.19
N ALA A 122 -0.20 15.55 1.36
CA ALA A 122 -0.49 16.25 2.61
C ALA A 122 -2.00 16.29 2.87
N PHE A 123 -2.47 16.14 4.11
CA PHE A 123 -3.90 16.10 4.41
C PHE A 123 -4.67 17.36 3.99
N GLU A 124 -4.01 18.52 4.07
CA GLU A 124 -4.55 19.79 3.57
C GLU A 124 -4.89 19.76 2.07
N ASN A 125 -4.26 18.85 1.31
CA ASN A 125 -4.51 18.64 -0.11
C ASN A 125 -5.39 17.41 -0.39
N VAL A 126 -5.70 16.56 0.60
CA VAL A 126 -6.57 15.39 0.38
C VAL A 126 -7.99 15.85 0.03
N VAL A 127 -8.55 16.76 0.85
CA VAL A 127 -9.89 17.30 0.62
C VAL A 127 -9.79 18.53 -0.27
N GLY A 128 -10.55 18.55 -1.37
CA GLY A 128 -10.58 19.67 -2.31
C GLY A 128 -9.63 19.51 -3.52
N TYR A 129 -8.50 18.80 -3.37
CA TYR A 129 -7.66 18.44 -4.53
C TYR A 129 -7.81 16.96 -4.91
N GLU A 130 -7.57 16.01 -3.99
CA GLU A 130 -7.69 14.58 -4.31
C GLU A 130 -9.13 14.07 -4.26
N ILE A 131 -9.95 14.52 -3.30
CA ILE A 131 -11.34 14.08 -3.11
C ILE A 131 -12.23 15.32 -2.97
N SER A 132 -13.31 15.40 -3.74
CA SER A 132 -14.26 16.51 -3.61
C SER A 132 -15.12 16.37 -2.35
N MET A 133 -15.66 17.50 -1.86
CA MET A 133 -16.57 17.49 -0.72
C MET A 133 -17.86 16.73 -1.01
N GLU A 134 -18.32 16.74 -2.26
CA GLU A 134 -19.49 16.00 -2.73
C GLU A 134 -19.23 14.50 -2.67
N GLN A 135 -18.07 14.03 -3.16
CA GLN A 135 -17.67 12.62 -3.08
C GLN A 135 -17.59 12.15 -1.63
N ILE A 136 -17.06 12.98 -0.72
CA ILE A 136 -17.03 12.67 0.71
C ILE A 136 -18.45 12.54 1.26
N LYS A 137 -19.33 13.49 0.99
CA LYS A 137 -20.73 13.46 1.46
C LYS A 137 -21.47 12.23 0.94
N GLU A 138 -21.33 11.92 -0.35
CA GLU A 138 -21.94 10.75 -0.97
C GLU A 138 -21.40 9.45 -0.38
N ALA A 139 -20.10 9.36 -0.14
CA ALA A 139 -19.47 8.22 0.51
C ALA A 139 -20.01 7.99 1.93
N PHE A 140 -20.02 9.03 2.77
CA PHE A 140 -20.45 8.91 4.16
C PHE A 140 -21.96 8.72 4.32
N ASN A 141 -22.79 9.33 3.47
CA ASN A 141 -24.25 9.17 3.52
C ASN A 141 -24.74 7.96 2.72
N GLY A 142 -23.89 7.43 1.84
CA GLY A 142 -24.22 6.32 0.95
C GLY A 142 -23.93 4.95 1.56
N ASN A 143 -23.73 3.98 0.67
CA ASN A 143 -23.47 2.60 1.06
C ASN A 143 -22.16 2.45 1.85
N LEU A 144 -21.10 3.19 1.47
CA LEU A 144 -19.79 3.08 2.11
C LEU A 144 -19.84 3.43 3.60
N GLY A 145 -20.45 4.57 3.98
CA GLY A 145 -20.56 4.94 5.39
C GLY A 145 -21.41 3.96 6.22
N ASN A 146 -22.48 3.42 5.64
CA ASN A 146 -23.30 2.40 6.29
C ASN A 146 -22.56 1.08 6.47
N LYS A 147 -21.80 0.66 5.46
CA LYS A 147 -21.00 -0.57 5.48
C LYS A 147 -19.84 -0.44 6.48
N LEU A 148 -19.09 0.66 6.45
CA LEU A 148 -18.04 0.96 7.43
C LEU A 148 -18.56 0.95 8.88
N LYS A 149 -19.75 1.54 9.11
CA LYS A 149 -20.39 1.52 10.44
C LYS A 149 -20.73 0.09 10.89
N LYS A 150 -21.20 -0.76 9.97
CA LYS A 150 -21.46 -2.17 10.23
C LYS A 150 -20.16 -2.91 10.54
N ASP A 151 -19.14 -2.77 9.69
CA ASP A 151 -17.86 -3.46 9.82
C ASP A 151 -17.14 -3.05 11.11
N LEU A 152 -17.26 -1.79 11.55
CA LEU A 152 -16.79 -1.35 12.88
C LEU A 152 -17.55 -2.02 14.02
N LYS A 153 -18.86 -2.19 13.91
CA LYS A 153 -19.67 -2.88 14.93
C LYS A 153 -19.29 -4.37 15.01
N ASP A 154 -19.11 -5.00 13.85
CA ASP A 154 -18.70 -6.39 13.74
C ASP A 154 -17.28 -6.55 14.32
N SER A 155 -16.39 -5.57 14.11
CA SER A 155 -15.03 -5.55 14.70
C SER A 155 -15.05 -5.51 16.22
N VAL A 156 -15.98 -4.75 16.79
CA VAL A 156 -16.19 -4.71 18.24
C VAL A 156 -16.71 -6.04 18.75
N SER A 157 -17.63 -6.70 18.03
CA SER A 157 -18.13 -8.03 18.41
C SER A 157 -17.00 -9.05 18.46
N VAL A 158 -16.21 -9.12 17.38
CA VAL A 158 -15.05 -10.03 17.29
C VAL A 158 -14.07 -9.74 18.43
N CYS A 159 -13.74 -8.46 18.71
CA CYS A 159 -12.90 -8.12 19.85
C CYS A 159 -13.44 -8.65 21.19
N ASN A 160 -14.76 -8.58 21.42
CA ASN A 160 -15.37 -9.12 22.64
C ASN A 160 -15.24 -10.65 22.71
N GLU A 161 -15.47 -11.34 21.60
CA GLU A 161 -15.30 -12.80 21.51
C GLU A 161 -13.85 -13.22 21.75
N GLY A 162 -12.89 -12.46 21.23
CA GLY A 162 -11.46 -12.66 21.51
C GLY A 162 -11.11 -12.46 22.99
N LEU A 163 -11.70 -11.46 23.65
CA LEU A 163 -11.53 -11.25 25.10
C LEU A 163 -12.12 -12.42 25.91
N GLU A 164 -13.29 -12.93 25.54
CA GLU A 164 -13.89 -14.11 26.17
C GLU A 164 -13.03 -15.36 25.97
N LEU A 165 -12.46 -15.54 24.78
CA LEU A 165 -11.55 -16.65 24.48
C LEU A 165 -10.29 -16.58 25.37
N ILE A 166 -9.67 -15.41 25.48
CA ILE A 166 -8.51 -15.19 26.35
C ILE A 166 -8.86 -15.50 27.82
N GLU A 167 -10.04 -15.10 28.28
CA GLU A 167 -10.47 -15.40 29.64
C GLU A 167 -10.63 -16.92 29.86
N SER A 168 -11.18 -17.66 28.89
CA SER A 168 -11.26 -19.11 28.95
C SER A 168 -9.89 -19.80 28.97
N MET A 169 -8.90 -19.23 28.28
CA MET A 169 -7.52 -19.75 28.29
C MET A 169 -6.85 -19.61 29.67
N LYS A 170 -7.22 -18.60 30.47
CA LYS A 170 -6.73 -18.48 31.86
C LYS A 170 -7.20 -19.63 32.74
N GLU A 171 -8.41 -20.15 32.49
CA GLU A 171 -8.90 -21.34 33.22
C GLU A 171 -8.05 -22.58 32.89
N ILE A 172 -7.72 -22.76 31.61
CA ILE A 172 -6.85 -23.84 31.14
C ILE A 172 -5.45 -23.68 31.73
N GLU A 173 -4.91 -22.46 31.77
CA GLU A 173 -3.64 -22.16 32.42
C GLU A 173 -3.65 -22.60 33.91
N ALA A 174 -4.70 -22.25 34.65
CA ALA A 174 -4.85 -22.65 36.05
C ALA A 174 -4.89 -24.19 36.22
N LYS A 175 -5.59 -24.90 35.33
CA LYS A 175 -5.62 -26.38 35.34
C LYS A 175 -4.26 -26.98 35.01
N LEU A 176 -3.52 -26.43 34.05
CA LEU A 176 -2.15 -26.85 33.72
C LEU A 176 -1.20 -26.66 34.91
N LEU A 177 -1.30 -25.52 35.60
CA LEU A 177 -0.51 -25.25 36.81
C LEU A 177 -0.84 -26.23 37.94
N SER A 178 -2.13 -26.51 38.16
CA SER A 178 -2.56 -27.52 39.15
C SER A 178 -2.03 -28.91 38.81
N ARG A 179 -2.15 -29.32 37.54
CA ARG A 179 -1.65 -30.62 37.07
C ARG A 179 -0.13 -30.74 37.23
N LYS A 180 0.62 -29.68 36.91
CA LYS A 180 2.08 -29.60 37.13
C LYS A 180 2.42 -29.84 38.60
N LYS A 181 1.72 -29.19 39.52
CA LYS A 181 1.92 -29.39 40.97
C LYS A 181 1.68 -30.85 41.36
N HIS A 182 0.57 -31.43 40.91
CA HIS A 182 0.24 -32.82 41.20
C HIS A 182 1.30 -33.80 40.68
N LEU A 183 1.85 -33.58 39.46
CA LEU A 183 2.94 -34.39 38.91
C LEU A 183 4.21 -34.34 39.78
N LEU A 184 4.56 -33.15 40.28
CA LEU A 184 5.72 -32.97 41.16
C LEU A 184 5.52 -33.68 42.51
N ASP A 185 4.33 -33.56 43.09
CA ASP A 185 3.98 -34.26 44.34
C ASP A 185 4.03 -35.79 44.15
N GLN A 186 3.59 -36.29 42.99
CA GLN A 186 3.68 -37.71 42.63
C GLN A 186 5.12 -38.18 42.51
N GLU A 187 5.98 -37.43 41.81
CA GLU A 187 7.39 -37.75 41.62
C GLU A 187 8.12 -37.86 42.97
N GLN A 188 7.87 -36.92 43.88
CA GLN A 188 8.43 -36.93 45.24
C GLN A 188 7.94 -38.14 46.05
N ASN A 189 6.64 -38.43 46.01
CA ASN A 189 6.06 -39.57 46.73
C ASN A 189 6.58 -40.92 46.19
N LEU A 190 6.75 -41.04 44.87
CA LEU A 190 7.28 -42.25 44.25
C LEU A 190 8.75 -42.48 44.65
N SER A 191 9.55 -41.41 44.65
CA SER A 191 10.95 -41.46 45.07
C SER A 191 11.08 -41.89 46.53
N ALA A 192 10.29 -41.29 47.44
CA ALA A 192 10.28 -41.65 48.86
C ALA A 192 9.80 -43.09 49.11
N TYR A 193 8.91 -43.61 48.25
CA TYR A 193 8.49 -45.01 48.30
C TYR A 193 9.63 -45.95 47.90
N MET A 194 10.29 -45.68 46.76
CA MET A 194 11.38 -46.51 46.25
C MET A 194 12.54 -46.66 47.24
N GLU A 195 12.84 -45.64 48.03
CA GLU A 195 13.88 -45.69 49.08
C GLU A 195 13.52 -46.59 50.27
N ASN A 196 12.23 -46.83 50.53
CA ASN A 196 11.75 -47.50 51.75
C ASN A 196 11.07 -48.86 51.50
N VAL A 197 11.05 -49.34 50.25
CA VAL A 197 10.34 -50.56 49.84
C VAL A 197 10.76 -51.80 50.64
N GLU A 198 12.07 -52.02 50.82
CA GLU A 198 12.59 -53.23 51.47
C GLU A 198 12.25 -53.32 52.97
N ASN A 199 12.01 -52.17 53.61
CA ASN A 199 11.73 -52.06 55.04
C ASN A 199 10.22 -51.92 55.37
N THR A 200 9.35 -51.97 54.37
CA THR A 200 7.90 -51.76 54.53
C THR A 200 7.15 -53.10 54.64
N SER A 201 6.21 -53.22 55.59
CA SER A 201 5.40 -54.44 55.74
C SER A 201 4.49 -54.67 54.52
N GLU A 202 4.18 -55.93 54.21
CA GLU A 202 3.36 -56.32 53.05
C GLU A 202 1.99 -55.61 53.00
N THR A 203 1.32 -55.47 54.14
CA THR A 203 0.04 -54.75 54.26
C THR A 203 0.18 -53.27 53.94
N ALA A 204 1.19 -52.59 54.47
CA ALA A 204 1.44 -51.17 54.18
C ALA A 204 1.87 -50.97 52.71
N LEU A 205 2.58 -51.94 52.14
CA LEU A 205 3.03 -51.92 50.75
C LEU A 205 1.83 -52.01 49.78
N LYS A 206 0.85 -52.85 50.12
CA LYS A 206 -0.41 -53.00 49.37
C LYS A 206 -1.27 -51.73 49.41
N GLU A 207 -1.47 -51.13 50.59
CA GLU A 207 -2.22 -49.86 50.71
C GLU A 207 -1.57 -48.71 49.93
N LYS A 208 -0.24 -48.61 49.97
CA LYS A 208 0.50 -47.61 49.20
C LYS A 208 0.37 -47.84 47.69
N PHE A 209 0.43 -49.11 47.24
CA PHE A 209 0.25 -49.44 45.83
C PHE A 209 -1.18 -49.16 45.33
N GLU A 210 -2.21 -49.47 46.13
CA GLU A 210 -3.59 -49.10 45.81
C GLU A 210 -3.79 -47.59 45.71
N THR A 211 -3.15 -46.83 46.61
CA THR A 211 -3.18 -45.36 46.58
C THR A 211 -2.50 -44.84 45.31
N PHE A 212 -1.35 -45.40 44.94
CA PHE A 212 -0.66 -45.08 43.68
C PHE A 212 -1.53 -45.34 42.45
N LEU A 213 -2.21 -46.50 42.37
CA LEU A 213 -3.10 -46.82 41.25
C LEU A 213 -4.27 -45.83 41.12
N LYS A 214 -4.90 -45.45 42.25
CA LYS A 214 -5.98 -44.44 42.27
C LYS A 214 -5.48 -43.08 41.76
N ILE A 215 -4.31 -42.67 42.24
CA ILE A 215 -3.63 -41.43 41.87
C ILE A 215 -3.29 -41.41 40.36
N MET A 216 -2.77 -42.51 39.81
CA MET A 216 -2.49 -42.67 38.38
C MET A 216 -3.78 -42.62 37.53
N SER A 217 -4.83 -43.30 37.96
CA SER A 217 -6.12 -43.28 37.26
C SER A 217 -6.71 -41.87 37.18
N CYS A 218 -6.67 -41.08 38.27
CA CYS A 218 -7.14 -39.70 38.25
C CYS A 218 -6.31 -38.83 37.29
N CYS A 219 -4.99 -39.05 37.24
CA CYS A 219 -4.08 -38.32 36.36
C CYS A 219 -4.35 -38.52 34.87
N ASP A 220 -4.72 -39.73 34.48
CA ASP A 220 -5.07 -40.03 33.09
C ASP A 220 -6.38 -39.35 32.68
N VAL A 221 -7.36 -39.31 33.59
CA VAL A 221 -8.64 -38.60 33.38
C VAL A 221 -8.41 -37.09 33.28
N GLU A 222 -7.63 -36.50 34.19
CA GLU A 222 -7.28 -35.07 34.12
C GLU A 222 -6.54 -34.71 32.83
N LYS A 223 -5.58 -35.55 32.42
CA LYS A 223 -4.82 -35.36 31.17
C LYS A 223 -5.75 -35.37 29.95
N THR A 224 -6.64 -36.34 29.86
CA THR A 224 -7.57 -36.48 28.73
C THR A 224 -8.58 -35.35 28.68
N SER A 225 -9.12 -34.94 29.82
CA SER A 225 -10.01 -33.76 29.93
C SER A 225 -9.29 -32.49 29.46
N LEU A 226 -8.09 -32.23 30.01
CA LEU A 226 -7.32 -31.02 29.70
C LEU A 226 -6.87 -30.98 28.22
N SER A 227 -6.50 -32.13 27.67
CA SER A 227 -6.18 -32.26 26.24
C SER A 227 -7.37 -31.90 25.35
N SER A 228 -8.59 -32.30 25.75
CA SER A 228 -9.81 -32.00 25.00
C SER A 228 -10.17 -30.51 25.07
N GLU A 229 -10.02 -29.90 26.26
CA GLU A 229 -10.21 -28.45 26.44
C GLU A 229 -9.22 -27.63 25.62
N LEU A 230 -7.93 -28.01 25.61
CA LEU A 230 -6.90 -27.36 24.79
C LEU A 230 -7.20 -27.45 23.29
N GLN A 231 -7.66 -28.62 22.80
CA GLN A 231 -8.04 -28.79 21.40
C GLN A 231 -9.23 -27.89 21.03
N LEU A 232 -10.24 -27.81 21.91
CA LEU A 232 -11.38 -26.94 21.68
C LEU A 232 -10.98 -25.46 21.66
N ALA A 233 -10.09 -25.04 22.57
CA ALA A 233 -9.58 -23.68 22.61
C ALA A 233 -8.77 -23.33 21.35
N LEU A 234 -7.96 -24.26 20.84
CA LEU A 234 -7.19 -24.08 19.61
C LEU A 234 -8.12 -23.88 18.41
N LEU A 235 -9.16 -24.73 18.26
CA LEU A 235 -10.14 -24.59 17.18
C LEU A 235 -10.87 -23.24 17.23
N LYS A 236 -11.23 -22.77 18.42
CA LYS A 236 -11.85 -21.44 18.58
C LYS A 236 -10.89 -20.31 18.21
N PHE A 237 -9.61 -20.44 18.56
CA PHE A 237 -8.59 -19.46 18.21
C PHE A 237 -8.37 -19.36 16.70
N ASP A 238 -8.37 -20.50 15.99
CA ASP A 238 -8.24 -20.53 14.53
C ASP A 238 -9.45 -19.85 13.85
N VAL A 239 -10.67 -20.15 14.31
CA VAL A 239 -11.90 -19.51 13.81
C VAL A 239 -11.85 -17.99 14.04
N PHE A 240 -11.55 -17.57 15.26
CA PHE A 240 -11.41 -16.16 15.63
C PHE A 240 -10.36 -15.45 14.76
N GLY A 241 -9.20 -16.08 14.53
CA GLY A 241 -8.14 -15.53 13.68
C GLY A 241 -8.60 -15.33 12.23
N GLY A 242 -9.36 -16.28 11.67
CA GLY A 242 -9.93 -16.17 10.34
C GLY A 242 -10.97 -15.05 10.21
N GLU A 243 -11.87 -14.92 11.18
CA GLU A 243 -12.88 -13.84 11.22
C GLU A 243 -12.22 -12.46 11.31
N PHE A 244 -11.21 -12.32 12.16
CA PHE A 244 -10.46 -11.07 12.31
C PHE A 244 -9.75 -10.67 11.01
N GLN A 245 -9.14 -11.64 10.32
CA GLN A 245 -8.49 -11.40 9.03
C GLN A 245 -9.50 -10.98 7.96
N SER A 246 -10.61 -11.72 7.81
CA SER A 246 -11.65 -11.42 6.82
C SER A 246 -12.20 -10.00 6.98
N LEU A 247 -12.48 -9.62 8.23
CA LEU A 247 -13.03 -8.30 8.52
C LEU A 247 -12.04 -7.16 8.23
N ASN A 248 -10.75 -7.40 8.51
CA ASN A 248 -9.71 -6.45 8.17
C ASN A 248 -9.57 -6.28 6.63
N GLU A 249 -9.68 -7.38 5.88
CA GLU A 249 -9.67 -7.34 4.41
C GLU A 249 -10.87 -6.57 3.85
N ASP A 250 -12.07 -6.75 4.42
CA ASP A 250 -13.28 -6.03 4.04
C ASP A 250 -13.15 -4.52 4.30
N LEU A 251 -12.65 -4.14 5.49
CA LEU A 251 -12.40 -2.74 5.85
C LEU A 251 -11.35 -2.09 4.92
N GLU A 252 -10.29 -2.82 4.57
CA GLU A 252 -9.28 -2.33 3.63
C GLU A 252 -9.80 -2.23 2.20
N ALA A 253 -10.70 -3.11 1.79
CA ALA A 253 -11.37 -3.04 0.48
C ALA A 253 -12.26 -1.80 0.38
N GLU A 254 -13.00 -1.47 1.44
CA GLU A 254 -13.83 -0.28 1.50
C GLU A 254 -13.05 1.03 1.35
N LYS A 255 -11.91 1.14 2.06
CA LYS A 255 -11.05 2.33 2.04
C LYS A 255 -10.56 2.68 0.63
N ARG A 256 -10.40 1.70 -0.26
CA ARG A 256 -9.90 1.91 -1.63
C ARG A 256 -10.79 2.83 -2.45
N HIS A 257 -12.10 2.76 -2.22
CA HIS A 257 -13.08 3.47 -3.06
C HIS A 257 -13.13 4.96 -2.79
N LEU A 258 -12.64 5.42 -1.63
CA LEU A 258 -12.67 6.83 -1.24
C LEU A 258 -11.30 7.49 -1.32
N LEU A 259 -10.23 6.75 -1.02
CA LEU A 259 -8.94 7.34 -0.72
C LEU A 259 -8.07 7.52 -1.97
N PRO A 260 -7.14 8.49 -1.97
CA PRO A 260 -6.34 8.78 -3.15
C PRO A 260 -5.47 7.57 -3.52
N GLU A 261 -5.65 7.07 -4.75
CA GLU A 261 -4.81 6.01 -5.29
C GLU A 261 -3.41 6.53 -5.64
N GLU A 262 -2.43 5.63 -5.57
CA GLU A 262 -1.07 5.89 -6.03
C GLU A 262 -1.12 6.13 -7.55
N LEU A 263 -0.40 7.17 -8.01
CA LEU A 263 -0.30 7.42 -9.43
C LEU A 263 0.33 6.20 -10.12
N PRO A 264 -0.22 5.77 -11.26
CA PRO A 264 0.46 4.78 -12.08
C PRO A 264 1.89 5.25 -12.37
N VAL A 265 2.86 4.33 -12.27
CA VAL A 265 4.17 4.50 -12.90
C VAL A 265 3.92 4.88 -14.35
N LEU A 266 4.74 5.78 -14.92
CA LEU A 266 4.54 6.15 -16.30
C LEU A 266 4.94 4.95 -17.22
N ALA A 267 4.04 3.97 -17.38
CA ALA A 267 4.14 2.79 -18.25
C ALA A 267 3.75 3.11 -19.71
N GLU A 268 3.85 2.12 -20.61
CA GLU A 268 3.43 2.26 -22.01
C GLU A 268 1.98 2.76 -22.13
N ASN A 269 1.79 3.95 -22.73
CA ASN A 269 0.51 4.59 -23.08
C ASN A 269 -0.34 5.14 -21.92
N ILE A 270 -0.08 6.38 -21.53
CA ILE A 270 -0.82 7.07 -20.45
C ILE A 270 -1.67 8.18 -21.00
N VAL A 271 -2.85 8.38 -20.40
CA VAL A 271 -3.72 9.49 -20.76
C VAL A 271 -3.87 10.43 -19.57
N ILE A 272 -3.34 11.64 -19.69
CA ILE A 272 -3.44 12.72 -18.70
C ILE A 272 -4.61 13.60 -19.09
N ARG A 273 -5.71 13.55 -18.32
CA ARG A 273 -6.91 14.36 -18.57
C ARG A 273 -7.07 15.42 -17.48
N GLY A 274 -7.20 16.67 -17.90
CA GLY A 274 -7.61 17.74 -17.00
C GLY A 274 -6.56 18.23 -16.00
N GLU A 275 -6.89 19.34 -15.36
CA GLU A 275 -5.96 20.06 -14.46
C GLU A 275 -5.55 19.22 -13.26
N LYS A 276 -6.50 18.43 -12.72
CA LYS A 276 -6.27 17.61 -11.52
C LYS A 276 -5.19 16.56 -11.76
N MET A 277 -5.31 15.77 -12.82
CA MET A 277 -4.33 14.72 -13.14
C MET A 277 -2.98 15.31 -13.54
N SER A 278 -3.00 16.42 -14.29
CA SER A 278 -1.81 17.20 -14.65
C SER A 278 -0.98 17.58 -13.41
N LYS A 279 -1.60 18.27 -12.44
CA LYS A 279 -0.93 18.68 -11.20
C LYS A 279 -0.42 17.50 -10.40
N LYS A 280 -1.20 16.43 -10.29
CA LYS A 280 -0.85 15.24 -9.53
C LYS A 280 0.44 14.61 -10.06
N ILE A 281 0.56 14.46 -11.39
CA ILE A 281 1.73 13.86 -12.05
C ILE A 281 2.99 14.72 -11.82
N VAL A 282 2.87 16.04 -11.96
CA VAL A 282 3.99 16.97 -11.72
C VAL A 282 4.45 16.94 -10.26
N GLN A 283 3.52 16.89 -9.31
CA GLN A 283 3.82 16.88 -7.87
C GLN A 283 4.43 15.55 -7.39
N ALA A 284 3.90 14.43 -7.85
CA ALA A 284 4.36 13.11 -7.44
C ALA A 284 5.72 12.72 -8.02
N ARG A 285 6.20 13.46 -9.04
CA ARG A 285 7.44 13.16 -9.77
C ARG A 285 7.49 11.69 -10.22
N SER A 286 6.40 11.19 -10.79
CA SER A 286 6.31 9.80 -11.27
C SER A 286 7.57 9.44 -12.07
N SER A 287 8.23 8.34 -11.72
CA SER A 287 9.45 7.94 -12.41
C SER A 287 9.09 7.22 -13.71
N ILE A 288 9.87 7.46 -14.77
CA ILE A 288 9.81 6.66 -16.00
C ILE A 288 10.82 5.51 -15.86
N PRO A 289 10.41 4.25 -16.13
CA PRO A 289 11.31 3.12 -16.11
C PRO A 289 12.54 3.37 -17.00
N ALA A 290 13.73 3.08 -16.48
CA ALA A 290 14.96 3.26 -17.24
C ALA A 290 15.03 2.27 -18.40
N GLY A 291 14.84 2.75 -19.63
CA GLY A 291 15.03 1.95 -20.86
C GLY A 291 13.86 1.95 -21.84
N GLU A 292 12.68 2.42 -21.45
CA GLU A 292 11.48 2.44 -22.30
C GLU A 292 11.08 3.88 -22.68
N GLU A 293 10.65 4.09 -23.93
CA GLU A 293 10.03 5.34 -24.38
C GLU A 293 8.55 5.32 -23.95
N ALA A 294 8.17 6.21 -23.05
CA ALA A 294 6.80 6.26 -22.55
C ALA A 294 5.94 7.16 -23.44
N THR A 295 4.88 6.61 -24.03
CA THR A 295 3.89 7.38 -24.79
C THR A 295 2.86 8.02 -23.87
N VAL A 296 2.68 9.34 -23.95
CA VAL A 296 1.79 10.12 -23.08
C VAL A 296 0.82 10.95 -23.91
N THR A 297 -0.47 10.72 -23.72
CA THR A 297 -1.55 11.53 -24.30
C THR A 297 -2.03 12.57 -23.30
N VAL A 298 -1.84 13.85 -23.60
CA VAL A 298 -2.32 14.97 -22.77
C VAL A 298 -3.62 15.50 -23.37
N VAL A 299 -4.71 15.49 -22.61
CA VAL A 299 -6.04 15.93 -23.05
C VAL A 299 -6.55 17.06 -22.17
N SER A 300 -6.73 18.24 -22.78
CA SER A 300 -7.40 19.41 -22.19
C SER A 300 -8.77 19.55 -22.84
N SER A 301 -9.87 19.48 -22.09
CA SER A 301 -11.23 19.61 -22.65
C SER A 301 -11.96 20.84 -22.10
N VAL A 302 -13.10 21.19 -22.69
CA VAL A 302 -13.89 22.36 -22.27
C VAL A 302 -14.41 22.19 -20.84
N GLU A 303 -14.80 20.97 -20.48
CA GLU A 303 -15.33 20.61 -19.17
C GLU A 303 -14.22 20.45 -18.12
N ASP A 304 -13.01 20.09 -18.55
CA ASP A 304 -11.85 19.85 -17.68
C ASP A 304 -10.55 20.39 -18.33
N PRO A 305 -10.36 21.73 -18.36
CA PRO A 305 -9.22 22.35 -19.00
C PRO A 305 -7.96 22.24 -18.15
N ILE A 306 -6.82 21.98 -18.79
CA ILE A 306 -5.49 22.03 -18.16
C ILE A 306 -5.00 23.48 -18.18
N ILE A 307 -5.06 24.11 -17.02
CA ILE A 307 -4.62 25.50 -16.78
C ILE A 307 -3.10 25.54 -16.64
N SER A 308 -2.51 24.58 -15.92
CA SER A 308 -1.07 24.48 -15.65
C SER A 308 -0.33 23.65 -16.70
N LEU A 309 -0.74 23.77 -17.97
CA LEU A 309 -0.21 22.95 -19.08
C LEU A 309 1.32 23.07 -19.20
N GLN A 310 1.86 24.26 -18.93
CA GLN A 310 3.29 24.51 -19.01
C GLN A 310 4.09 23.70 -17.99
N ASP A 311 3.64 23.60 -16.74
CA ASP A 311 4.34 22.83 -15.72
C ASP A 311 4.36 21.34 -16.06
N LEU A 312 3.25 20.84 -16.60
CA LEU A 312 3.12 19.46 -17.06
C LEU A 312 4.08 19.15 -18.21
N LEU A 313 4.07 19.97 -19.27
CA LEU A 313 4.91 19.73 -20.44
C LEU A 313 6.41 19.85 -20.09
N LEU A 314 6.80 20.80 -19.24
CA LEU A 314 8.18 20.92 -18.74
C LEU A 314 8.63 19.66 -17.98
N TYR A 315 7.71 19.03 -17.24
CA TYR A 315 8.00 17.79 -16.54
C TYR A 315 8.14 16.62 -17.53
N LEU A 316 7.22 16.47 -18.48
CA LEU A 316 7.26 15.38 -19.49
C LEU A 316 8.51 15.48 -20.40
N MET A 317 8.95 16.68 -20.75
CA MET A 317 10.16 16.90 -21.57
C MET A 317 11.46 16.46 -20.90
N LYS A 318 11.53 16.45 -19.56
CA LYS A 318 12.73 15.98 -18.85
C LYS A 318 12.94 14.47 -18.99
N SER A 319 12.00 13.80 -19.63
CA SER A 319 11.98 12.38 -19.83
C SER A 319 11.84 12.02 -21.31
N ARG A 320 12.30 10.81 -21.68
CA ARG A 320 12.12 10.25 -23.02
C ARG A 320 10.65 9.86 -23.21
N THR A 321 9.82 10.84 -23.53
CA THR A 321 8.39 10.66 -23.73
C THR A 321 7.96 11.13 -25.10
N ASP A 322 7.08 10.34 -25.70
CA ASP A 322 6.35 10.69 -26.92
C ASP A 322 5.00 11.28 -26.52
N ILE A 323 4.79 12.55 -26.84
CA ILE A 323 3.64 13.33 -26.37
C ILE A 323 2.60 13.42 -27.48
N HIS A 324 1.40 12.89 -27.22
CA HIS A 324 0.20 13.15 -28.01
C HIS A 324 -0.58 14.30 -27.35
N LEU A 325 -0.52 15.49 -27.93
CA LEU A 325 -1.13 16.69 -27.34
C LEU A 325 -2.53 16.95 -27.93
N GLN A 326 -3.57 16.89 -27.11
CA GLN A 326 -4.96 17.12 -27.49
C GLN A 326 -5.56 18.30 -26.68
N LEU A 327 -5.46 19.50 -27.23
CA LEU A 327 -6.01 20.74 -26.67
C LEU A 327 -7.42 20.95 -27.22
N LEU A 328 -8.34 20.10 -26.77
CA LEU A 328 -9.72 20.06 -27.25
C LEU A 328 -10.55 21.24 -26.75
N ASP A 329 -10.16 21.82 -25.62
CA ASP A 329 -10.71 23.06 -25.08
C ASP A 329 -10.60 24.23 -26.06
N THR A 330 -9.46 24.39 -26.72
CA THR A 330 -9.26 25.39 -27.77
C THR A 330 -9.74 24.91 -29.14
N PHE A 331 -9.63 23.61 -29.41
CA PHE A 331 -10.03 23.02 -30.69
C PHE A 331 -11.55 23.08 -30.95
N PHE A 332 -12.39 22.93 -29.93
CA PHE A 332 -13.85 22.98 -30.09
C PHE A 332 -14.49 24.29 -29.66
N ASN A 333 -13.79 25.17 -28.93
CA ASN A 333 -14.37 26.38 -28.32
C ASN A 333 -13.59 27.68 -28.63
N GLY A 334 -13.22 27.86 -29.91
CA GLY A 334 -12.39 28.97 -30.42
C GLY A 334 -12.93 30.40 -30.24
N ASN A 335 -14.10 30.61 -29.64
CA ASN A 335 -14.69 31.94 -29.41
C ASN A 335 -14.34 32.57 -28.05
N SER A 336 -13.59 31.89 -27.19
CA SER A 336 -13.09 32.50 -25.95
C SER A 336 -11.74 33.17 -26.24
N GLY A 337 -11.61 34.48 -26.05
CA GLY A 337 -10.37 35.25 -26.27
C GLY A 337 -9.16 34.86 -25.39
N ARG A 338 -9.18 33.66 -24.80
CA ARG A 338 -8.11 33.00 -24.03
C ARG A 338 -7.52 31.77 -24.76
N ALA A 339 -8.07 31.36 -25.90
CA ALA A 339 -7.78 30.09 -26.58
C ALA A 339 -6.77 30.22 -27.74
N ASP A 340 -5.57 30.72 -27.48
CA ASP A 340 -4.45 30.63 -28.43
C ASP A 340 -3.36 29.72 -27.86
N ASP A 341 -3.24 28.50 -28.41
CA ASP A 341 -2.22 27.56 -27.96
C ASP A 341 -0.80 28.04 -28.32
N SER A 342 -0.67 28.98 -29.27
CA SER A 342 0.60 29.67 -29.54
C SER A 342 1.11 30.40 -28.30
N ILE A 343 0.21 30.92 -27.46
CA ILE A 343 0.54 31.57 -26.18
C ILE A 343 0.80 30.51 -25.11
N ARG A 344 -0.09 29.51 -24.98
CA ARG A 344 0.05 28.43 -23.97
C ARG A 344 1.36 27.67 -24.14
N LEU A 345 1.80 27.48 -25.38
CA LEU A 345 3.02 26.75 -25.73
C LEU A 345 4.26 27.63 -25.91
N LYS A 346 4.16 28.95 -25.67
CA LYS A 346 5.23 29.92 -25.95
C LYS A 346 6.60 29.56 -25.37
N LEU A 347 6.66 28.95 -24.18
CA LEU A 347 7.91 28.53 -23.53
C LEU A 347 8.60 27.35 -24.24
N PHE A 348 7.84 26.55 -24.98
CA PHE A 348 8.28 25.34 -25.65
C PHE A 348 8.72 25.57 -27.10
N LEU A 349 8.31 26.70 -27.68
CA LEU A 349 8.74 27.21 -28.99
C LEU A 349 10.26 27.48 -29.10
N ARG A 350 11.05 27.26 -28.04
CA ARG A 350 12.51 27.49 -28.02
C ARG A 350 13.31 26.31 -27.47
N GLN A 351 12.64 25.20 -27.16
CA GLN A 351 13.25 24.06 -26.44
C GLN A 351 13.22 22.76 -27.25
N ASN A 352 13.15 22.83 -28.59
CA ASN A 352 13.00 21.66 -29.47
C ASN A 352 11.85 20.73 -29.05
N PHE A 353 10.75 21.30 -28.56
CA PHE A 353 9.61 20.53 -28.10
C PHE A 353 9.00 19.64 -29.19
N GLY A 354 9.19 20.00 -30.46
CA GLY A 354 8.77 19.19 -31.59
C GLY A 354 9.34 17.77 -31.60
N ASP A 355 10.55 17.56 -31.10
CA ASP A 355 11.20 16.23 -31.05
C ASP A 355 10.46 15.26 -30.12
N HIS A 356 9.70 15.79 -29.16
CA HIS A 356 8.90 15.02 -28.21
C HIS A 356 7.43 14.87 -28.65
N LEU A 357 7.01 15.51 -29.74
CA LEU A 357 5.61 15.61 -30.12
C LEU A 357 5.28 14.54 -31.17
N ALA A 358 4.42 13.59 -30.80
CA ALA A 358 3.98 12.50 -31.69
C ALA A 358 2.65 12.82 -32.40
N SER A 359 1.80 13.66 -31.81
CA SER A 359 0.62 14.22 -32.48
C SER A 359 0.16 15.52 -31.85
N PHE A 360 -0.55 16.35 -32.61
CA PHE A 360 -1.11 17.61 -32.12
C PHE A 360 -2.56 17.81 -32.58
N TYR A 361 -3.43 18.19 -31.64
CA TYR A 361 -4.78 18.69 -31.90
C TYR A 361 -4.98 20.00 -31.13
N GLY A 362 -5.25 21.11 -31.82
CA GLY A 362 -5.43 22.41 -31.17
C GLY A 362 -5.47 23.57 -32.17
N HIS A 363 -5.20 24.78 -31.71
CA HIS A 363 -5.13 25.98 -32.54
C HIS A 363 -3.73 26.61 -32.49
N LEU A 364 -3.06 26.71 -33.65
CA LEU A 364 -1.71 27.28 -33.78
C LEU A 364 -1.61 28.23 -34.96
N THR A 365 -0.84 29.30 -34.75
CA THR A 365 -0.35 30.13 -35.86
C THR A 365 0.84 29.48 -36.55
N TYR A 366 1.06 29.82 -37.82
CA TYR A 366 2.23 29.33 -38.57
C TYR A 366 3.55 29.74 -37.90
N THR A 367 3.60 30.94 -37.31
CA THR A 367 4.81 31.43 -36.63
C THR A 367 5.15 30.65 -35.37
N ALA A 368 4.15 30.05 -34.70
CA ALA A 368 4.36 29.15 -33.57
C ALA A 368 4.81 27.78 -34.08
N TRP A 369 4.14 27.24 -35.11
CA TRP A 369 4.51 25.98 -35.74
C TRP A 369 5.99 25.94 -36.18
N ALA A 370 6.44 26.93 -36.94
CA ALA A 370 7.82 27.02 -37.43
C ALA A 370 8.87 27.04 -36.30
N LYS A 371 8.47 27.43 -35.08
CA LYS A 371 9.36 27.47 -33.90
C LYS A 371 9.29 26.19 -33.06
N LEU A 372 8.26 25.36 -33.22
CA LEU A 372 8.19 24.06 -32.53
C LEU A 372 9.28 23.11 -33.01
N GLY A 373 9.74 23.27 -34.27
CA GLY A 373 10.81 22.47 -34.84
C GLY A 373 10.41 21.01 -35.06
N VAL A 374 9.15 20.76 -35.41
CA VAL A 374 8.62 19.40 -35.56
C VAL A 374 9.03 18.82 -36.91
N ALA A 375 9.52 17.57 -36.91
CA ALA A 375 9.73 16.80 -38.14
C ALA A 375 8.48 15.94 -38.39
N GLU A 376 7.76 16.21 -39.48
CA GLU A 376 6.59 15.47 -39.99
C GLU A 376 5.70 14.80 -38.91
N LEU A 377 4.66 15.50 -38.44
CA LEU A 377 3.67 14.90 -37.55
C LEU A 377 2.71 13.97 -38.33
N PRO A 378 2.64 12.67 -38.01
CA PRO A 378 1.73 11.74 -38.68
C PRO A 378 0.26 12.02 -38.36
N LYS A 379 -0.03 12.65 -37.21
CA LYS A 379 -1.38 13.00 -36.76
C LYS A 379 -1.42 14.47 -36.34
N LEU A 380 -2.08 15.28 -37.17
CA LEU A 380 -2.22 16.73 -36.97
C LEU A 380 -3.67 17.16 -37.19
N GLY A 381 -4.26 17.78 -36.17
CA GLY A 381 -5.57 18.42 -36.22
C GLY A 381 -5.46 19.90 -35.86
N LEU A 382 -5.84 20.79 -36.77
CA LEU A 382 -5.80 22.23 -36.55
C LEU A 382 -7.21 22.82 -36.58
N HIS A 383 -7.55 23.59 -35.55
CA HIS A 383 -8.80 24.33 -35.49
C HIS A 383 -8.68 25.68 -36.22
N LEU A 384 -9.67 25.96 -37.06
CA LEU A 384 -9.85 27.24 -37.75
C LEU A 384 -10.85 28.09 -36.95
N GLN A 385 -10.37 29.12 -36.26
CA GLN A 385 -11.20 30.11 -35.58
C GLN A 385 -11.74 31.16 -36.55
N SER A 386 -10.96 31.51 -37.58
CA SER A 386 -11.31 32.53 -38.56
C SER A 386 -10.83 32.20 -39.97
N GLY A 387 -11.36 32.91 -40.98
CA GLY A 387 -10.87 32.79 -42.36
C GLY A 387 -9.41 33.21 -42.55
N ALA A 388 -8.82 33.97 -41.62
CA ALA A 388 -7.40 34.32 -41.66
C ALA A 388 -6.50 33.12 -41.36
N ASP A 389 -6.99 32.16 -40.58
CA ASP A 389 -6.23 31.00 -40.11
C ASP A 389 -5.97 30.00 -41.25
N VAL A 390 -6.76 30.05 -42.33
CA VAL A 390 -6.59 29.20 -43.52
C VAL A 390 -5.20 29.39 -44.12
N ALA A 391 -4.68 30.61 -44.12
CA ALA A 391 -3.34 30.91 -44.62
C ALA A 391 -2.25 30.24 -43.76
N ASP A 392 -2.44 30.21 -42.44
CA ASP A 392 -1.52 29.56 -41.52
C ASP A 392 -1.60 28.04 -41.62
N VAL A 393 -2.80 27.47 -41.63
CA VAL A 393 -3.01 26.02 -41.79
C VAL A 393 -2.42 25.50 -43.09
N ASN A 394 -2.62 26.18 -44.21
CA ASN A 394 -2.04 25.74 -45.49
C ASN A 394 -0.51 25.71 -45.44
N LYS A 395 0.13 26.70 -44.81
CA LYS A 395 1.58 26.70 -44.65
C LYS A 395 2.05 25.58 -43.72
N ILE A 396 1.35 25.36 -42.60
CA ILE A 396 1.66 24.29 -41.66
C ILE A 396 1.55 22.92 -42.35
N LEU A 397 0.49 22.67 -43.12
CA LEU A 397 0.32 21.41 -43.85
C LEU A 397 1.38 21.21 -44.92
N ASN A 398 1.75 22.27 -45.64
CA ASN A 398 2.85 22.21 -46.61
C ASN A 398 4.19 21.89 -45.93
N ASP A 399 4.49 22.49 -44.79
CA ASP A 399 5.72 22.18 -44.05
C ASP A 399 5.70 20.75 -43.47
N ASN A 400 4.53 20.26 -43.05
CA ASN A 400 4.38 18.96 -42.40
C ASN A 400 4.31 17.77 -43.37
N PHE A 401 3.85 17.98 -44.60
CA PHE A 401 3.61 16.91 -45.60
C PHE A 401 4.28 17.19 -46.96
N GLY A 402 4.84 18.38 -47.18
CA GLY A 402 5.35 18.86 -48.45
C GLY A 402 6.79 18.44 -48.74
N ALA A 403 7.03 17.13 -48.81
CA ALA A 403 8.17 16.54 -49.49
C ALA A 403 7.74 15.34 -50.35
N VAL A 404 6.65 15.47 -51.11
CA VAL A 404 6.33 14.54 -52.20
C VAL A 404 6.42 15.31 -53.52
N SER A 405 7.61 15.30 -54.12
CA SER A 405 7.79 15.69 -55.52
C SER A 405 7.05 14.68 -56.40
N VAL A 406 5.86 15.06 -56.88
CA VAL A 406 5.21 14.33 -57.98
C VAL A 406 5.98 14.68 -59.26
N GLU A 407 6.77 13.74 -59.78
CA GLU A 407 7.34 13.87 -61.12
C GLU A 407 6.21 13.94 -62.16
N PRO A 408 6.28 14.83 -63.16
CA PRO A 408 5.27 14.88 -64.20
C PRO A 408 5.41 13.64 -65.09
N VAL A 409 4.33 12.85 -65.17
CA VAL A 409 4.22 11.74 -66.12
C VAL A 409 4.38 12.30 -67.54
N SER A 410 5.41 11.83 -68.23
CA SER A 410 5.63 12.07 -69.65
C SER A 410 4.48 11.50 -70.47
N HIS A 411 3.77 12.37 -71.20
CA HIS A 411 2.81 11.94 -72.22
C HIS A 411 3.55 11.38 -73.43
N ASP A 412 3.64 10.05 -73.50
CA ASP A 412 4.05 9.36 -74.72
C ASP A 412 3.02 9.57 -75.84
N HIS A 413 3.58 9.82 -77.01
CA HIS A 413 2.93 10.06 -78.28
C HIS A 413 2.07 8.87 -78.73
N TYR A 414 0.82 9.15 -79.14
CA TYR A 414 0.16 8.37 -80.18
C TYR A 414 0.16 9.20 -81.47
N GLY A 415 1.04 8.81 -82.40
CA GLY A 415 0.99 9.23 -83.79
C GLY A 415 0.00 8.37 -84.58
N MET A 416 -0.71 9.02 -85.50
CA MET A 416 -1.23 8.41 -86.72
C MET A 416 -0.09 8.10 -87.69
#